data_AF-A0A4R8LT97-F1
#
_entry.id   AF-A0A4R8LT97-F1
#
_cell.length_a   1.000
_cell.length_b   1.000
_cell.length_c   1.000
_cell.angle_alpha   90.00
_cell.angle_beta   90.00
_cell.angle_gamma   90.00
#
_symmetry.space_group_name_H-M   'P 1'
#
loop_
_entity.id
_entity.type
_entity.pdbx_description
1 polymer ?
#
loop_
_entity_poly.entity_id
_entity_poly.type
_entity_poly.pdbx_seq_one_letter_code
_entity_poly.pdbx_strand_id
1 'polypeptide(L)' 'MKHGSHVLRATKQRITDYLRQHPAAADSAGGIHRWWLQGGEVAPQVVEQALDELVAEGVVARTVLSDGHAVYGAMHRSG' A
#
# COMPACT_ATOMS: atom_id res chain seq x y z
N MET A 1 -23.48 6.21 -2.19
CA MET A 1 -22.10 5.68 -2.38
C MET A 1 -21.43 5.58 -1.00
N LYS A 2 -21.69 4.52 -0.21
CA LYS A 2 -21.10 4.37 1.14
C LYS A 2 -20.08 3.23 1.20
N HIS A 3 -20.26 2.18 0.41
CA HIS A 3 -19.41 0.97 0.47
C HIS A 3 -17.95 1.21 0.06
N GLY A 4 -17.67 2.12 -0.88
CA GLY A 4 -16.30 2.36 -1.38
C GLY A 4 -15.34 2.94 -0.34
N SER A 5 -15.82 3.87 0.51
CA SER A 5 -14.95 4.52 1.52
C SER A 5 -14.56 3.57 2.66
N HIS A 6 -15.45 2.65 3.03
CA HIS A 6 -15.15 1.66 4.07
C HIS A 6 -14.08 0.65 3.62
N VAL A 7 -14.18 0.15 2.39
CA VAL A 7 -13.19 -0.80 1.84
C VAL A 7 -11.84 -0.11 1.66
N LEU A 8 -11.83 1.14 1.17
CA LEU A 8 -10.60 1.93 1.05
C LEU A 8 -9.90 2.13 2.39
N ARG A 9 -10.64 2.57 3.42
CA ARG A 9 -10.10 2.76 4.77
C ARG A 9 -9.57 1.45 5.37
N ALA A 10 -10.32 0.35 5.21
CA ALA A 10 -9.88 -0.97 5.66
C ALA A 10 -8.61 -1.43 4.94
N THR A 11 -8.50 -1.16 3.63
CA THR A 11 -7.31 -1.47 2.83
C THR A 11 -6.10 -0.69 3.31
N LYS A 12 -6.23 0.63 3.55
CA LYS A 12 -5.17 1.47 4.10
C LYS A 12 -4.68 0.96 5.46
N GLN A 13 -5.61 0.57 6.34
CA GLN A 13 -5.30 0.02 7.65
C GLN A 13 -4.49 -1.28 7.52
N ARG A 14 -4.94 -2.21 6.66
CA ARG A 14 -4.24 -3.48 6.43
C ARG A 14 -2.82 -3.30 5.88
N ILE A 15 -2.63 -2.39 4.91
CA ILE A 15 -1.30 -2.07 4.37
C ILE A 15 -0.40 -1.49 5.48
N THR A 16 -0.93 -0.55 6.26
CA THR A 16 -0.19 0.09 7.35
C THR A 16 0.19 -0.92 8.44
N ASP A 17 -0.73 -1.79 8.84
CA ASP A 17 -0.48 -2.82 9.85
C ASP A 17 0.53 -3.86 9.38
N TYR A 18 0.51 -4.22 8.09
CA TYR A 18 1.51 -5.09 7.50
C TYR A 18 2.91 -4.45 7.58
N LEU A 19 3.04 -3.19 7.16
CA LEU A 19 4.32 -2.47 7.21
C LEU A 19 4.83 -2.22 8.64
N ARG A 20 3.93 -2.08 9.62
CA ARG A 20 4.32 -2.02 11.03
C ARG A 20 4.91 -3.34 11.53
N GLN A 21 4.36 -4.47 11.09
CA GLN A 21 4.87 -5.80 11.43
C GLN A 21 6.12 -6.18 10.62
N HIS A 22 6.24 -5.64 9.41
CA HIS A 22 7.35 -5.90 8.49
C HIS A 22 7.96 -4.58 7.96
N PRO A 23 8.70 -3.81 8.80
CA PRO A 23 9.20 -2.48 8.42
C PRO A 23 10.14 -2.46 7.22
N ALA A 24 10.81 -3.58 6.93
CA ALA A 24 11.71 -3.74 5.79
C ALA A 24 11.00 -4.22 4.51
N ALA A 25 9.69 -4.48 4.56
CA ALA A 25 8.95 -4.92 3.38
C ALA A 25 8.75 -3.75 2.39
N ALA A 26 8.97 -4.05 1.12
CA ALA A 26 8.60 -3.18 0.02
C ALA A 26 8.19 -4.07 -1.17
N ASP A 27 7.09 -3.72 -1.83
CA ASP A 27 6.61 -4.47 -2.99
C ASP A 27 5.81 -3.55 -3.94
N SER A 28 5.60 -4.01 -5.17
CA SER A 28 4.69 -3.42 -6.14
C SER A 28 3.23 -3.45 -5.66
N ALA A 29 2.37 -2.59 -6.21
CA ALA A 29 0.94 -2.61 -5.87
C ALA A 29 0.29 -3.99 -6.11
N GLY A 30 0.69 -4.69 -7.17
CA GLY A 30 0.23 -6.05 -7.46
C GLY A 30 0.76 -7.10 -6.47
N GLY A 31 1.99 -6.97 -6.01
CA GLY A 31 2.56 -7.83 -4.98
C GLY A 31 1.90 -7.59 -3.61
N ILE A 32 1.65 -6.33 -3.24
CA ILE A 32 0.88 -5.97 -2.04
C ILE A 32 -0.52 -6.57 -2.08
N HIS A 33 -1.22 -6.42 -3.22
CA HIS A 33 -2.53 -7.02 -3.42
C HIS A 33 -2.50 -8.54 -3.23
N ARG A 34 -1.54 -9.22 -3.86
CA ARG A 34 -1.45 -10.69 -3.84
C ARG A 34 -1.00 -11.25 -2.49
N TRP A 35 0.02 -10.67 -1.88
CA TRP A 35 0.74 -11.26 -0.76
C TRP A 35 0.43 -10.62 0.59
N TRP A 36 0.22 -9.30 0.65
CA TRP A 36 -0.07 -8.64 1.93
C TRP A 36 -1.58 -8.67 2.21
N LEU A 37 -2.38 -8.45 1.16
CA LEU A 37 -3.84 -8.40 1.25
C LEU A 37 -4.53 -9.73 0.89
N GLN A 38 -3.76 -10.76 0.51
CA GLN A 38 -4.27 -12.10 0.17
C GLN A 38 -5.29 -12.09 -0.99
N GLY A 39 -5.16 -11.14 -1.92
CA GLY A 39 -5.71 -11.14 -3.30
C GLY A 39 -7.22 -11.18 -3.53
N GLY A 40 -8.04 -11.60 -2.55
CA GLY A 40 -9.42 -12.02 -2.80
C GLY A 40 -10.52 -10.98 -2.57
N GLU A 41 -10.32 -10.05 -1.63
CA GLU A 41 -11.41 -9.18 -1.16
C GLU A 41 -11.35 -7.73 -1.66
N VAL A 42 -10.18 -7.30 -2.14
CA VAL A 42 -9.93 -5.91 -2.50
C VAL A 42 -9.68 -5.83 -4.00
N ALA A 43 -10.41 -4.96 -4.69
CA ALA A 43 -10.16 -4.70 -6.11
C ALA A 43 -8.78 -4.02 -6.28
N PRO A 44 -8.00 -4.34 -7.33
CA PRO A 44 -6.68 -3.74 -7.55
C PRO A 44 -6.70 -2.20 -7.52
N GLN A 45 -7.73 -1.58 -8.08
CA GLN A 45 -7.90 -0.12 -8.10
C GLN A 45 -8.03 0.48 -6.69
N VAL A 46 -8.61 -0.25 -5.74
CA VAL A 46 -8.71 0.19 -4.34
C VAL A 46 -7.35 0.11 -3.65
N VAL A 47 -6.50 -0.85 -4.02
CA VAL A 47 -5.13 -0.94 -3.52
C VAL A 47 -4.31 0.24 -4.04
N GLU A 48 -4.39 0.55 -5.33
CA GLU A 48 -3.72 1.71 -5.94
C GLU A 48 -4.17 3.01 -5.27
N GLN A 49 -5.48 3.22 -5.14
CA GLN A 49 -6.02 4.40 -4.46
C GLN A 49 -5.58 4.48 -2.98
N ALA A 50 -5.55 3.35 -2.27
CA ALA A 50 -5.08 3.31 -0.88
C ALA A 50 -3.60 3.71 -0.77
N LEU A 51 -2.77 3.22 -1.69
CA LEU A 51 -1.34 3.54 -1.73
C LEU A 51 -1.11 5.02 -2.06
N ASP A 52 -1.85 5.58 -3.01
CA ASP A 52 -1.76 7.01 -3.35
C ASP A 52 -2.09 7.89 -2.15
N GLU A 53 -3.16 7.58 -1.41
CA GLU A 53 -3.52 8.31 -0.20
C GLU A 53 -2.47 8.15 0.91
N LEU A 54 -1.95 6.94 1.13
CA LEU A 54 -0.93 6.69 2.16
C LEU A 54 0.40 7.37 1.84
N VAL A 55 0.73 7.52 0.55
CA VAL A 55 1.89 8.29 0.09
C VAL A 55 1.67 9.78 0.33
N ALA A 56 0.50 10.30 -0.02
CA ALA A 56 0.15 11.71 0.25
C ALA A 56 0.14 12.03 1.77
N GLU A 57 -0.23 11.06 2.61
CA GLU A 57 -0.20 11.16 4.07
C GLU A 57 1.21 10.96 4.68
N GLY A 58 2.19 10.55 3.88
CA GLY A 58 3.56 10.30 4.34
C GLY A 58 3.72 9.04 5.19
N VAL A 59 2.76 8.11 5.14
CA VAL A 59 2.81 6.82 5.85
C VAL A 59 3.61 5.79 5.04
N VAL A 60 3.47 5.82 3.72
CA VAL A 60 4.13 4.93 2.75
C VAL A 60 5.05 5.75 1.86
N ALA A 61 6.21 5.20 1.52
CA ALA A 61 7.09 5.76 0.50
C ALA A 61 6.88 5.04 -0.82
N ARG A 62 6.73 5.80 -1.91
CA ARG A 62 6.75 5.28 -3.29
C ARG A 62 8.13 5.49 -3.89
N THR A 63 8.79 4.41 -4.25
CA THR A 63 10.10 4.45 -4.92
C THR A 63 9.96 3.89 -6.34
N VAL A 64 10.37 4.68 -7.34
CA VAL A 64 10.46 4.20 -8.72
C VAL A 64 11.84 3.56 -8.90
N LEU A 65 11.84 2.28 -9.28
CA LEU A 65 13.03 1.51 -9.59
C LEU A 65 13.58 1.87 -10.97
N SER A 66 14.81 1.44 -11.26
CA SER A 66 15.50 1.71 -12.53
C SER A 66 14.81 1.10 -13.76
N ASP A 67 13.97 0.08 -13.58
CA ASP A 67 13.16 -0.55 -14.62
C ASP A 67 11.82 0.17 -14.87
N GLY A 68 11.55 1.26 -14.13
CA GLY A 68 10.33 2.05 -14.24
C GLY A 68 9.17 1.55 -13.37
N HIS A 69 9.30 0.40 -12.70
CA HIS A 69 8.28 -0.08 -11.78
C HIS A 69 8.34 0.65 -10.44
N ALA A 70 7.17 0.87 -9.82
CA ALA A 70 7.07 1.47 -8.51
C ALA A 70 6.92 0.39 -7.43
N VAL A 71 7.71 0.51 -6.36
CA VAL A 71 7.56 -0.24 -5.12
C VAL A 71 7.14 0.68 -3.99
N TYR A 72 6.38 0.12 -3.06
CA TYR A 72 5.81 0.82 -1.91
C TYR A 72 6.30 0.14 -0.64
N GLY A 73 6.83 0.92 0.28
CA GLY A 73 7.34 0.44 1.57
C GLY A 73 7.05 1.44 2.68
N ALA A 74 7.46 1.10 3.91
CA ALA A 74 7.34 2.02 5.03
C ALA A 74 8.10 3.33 4.73
N MET A 75 7.53 4.48 5.13
CA MET A 75 8.25 5.74 5.06
C MET A 75 9.47 5.68 6.00
N HIS A 76 10.66 5.46 5.42
CA HIS A 76 11.90 5.62 6.16
C HIS A 76 12.15 7.10 6.35
N ARG A 77 12.10 7.58 7.60
CA ARG A 77 12.70 8.86 7.94
C ARG A 77 14.21 8.67 7.88
N SER A 78 14.84 9.12 6.80
CA SER A 78 16.27 9.38 6.82
C SER A 78 16.51 10.37 7.96
N GLY A 79 17.13 9.91 9.04
CA GLY A 79 17.60 10.75 10.14
C GLY A 79 18.82 11.56 9.73
#